data_AF-A0A126P4P5-F1
#
_entry.id   AF-A0A126P4P5-F1
#
_cell.length_a   1.000
_cell.length_b   1.000
_cell.length_c   1.000
_cell.angle_alpha   90.00
_cell.angle_beta   90.00
_cell.angle_gamma   90.00
#
_symmetry.space_group_name_H-M   'P 1'
#
loop_
_entity.id
_entity.type
_entity.pdbx_description
1 polymer ?
#
loop_
_entity_poly.entity_id
_entity_poly.type
_entity_poly.pdbx_seq_one_letter_code
_entity_poly.pdbx_strand_id
1 'polypeptide(L)'
;MIAFGYFGETSSVYWSIVWGGVSTLGYLAIVYEIWFGPLARVAAASADEEVVRSFAYLGYFVLIGWAIYPLGYMTLPFKVFEAQHLNRNLVYHFGDVVNKLGFGLAIYTMARRAARLQKQHRRQLGTAL
;
A
#
# COMPACT_ATOMS: atom_id res chain seq x y z
N MET A 1 1.40 13.12 1.64
CA MET A 1 0.08 12.46 1.52
C MET A 1 -0.78 12.74 2.76
N ILE A 2 -0.54 12.09 3.90
CA ILE A 2 -1.46 12.11 5.07
C ILE A 2 -1.86 13.51 5.54
N ALA A 3 -0.90 14.40 5.84
CA ALA A 3 -1.20 15.75 6.34
C ALA A 3 -2.06 16.57 5.35
N PHE A 4 -1.75 16.49 4.06
CA PHE A 4 -2.53 17.17 3.02
C PHE A 4 -3.93 16.57 2.88
N GLY A 5 -4.08 15.24 3.00
CA GLY A 5 -5.40 14.61 3.05
C GLY A 5 -6.26 15.17 4.20
N TYR A 6 -5.68 15.26 5.40
CA TYR A 6 -6.36 15.83 6.58
C TYR A 6 -6.78 17.30 6.39
N PHE A 7 -5.87 18.15 5.89
CA PHE A 7 -6.23 19.54 5.57
C PHE A 7 -7.33 19.61 4.51
N GLY A 8 -7.32 18.69 3.56
CA GLY A 8 -8.38 18.58 2.57
C GLY A 8 -9.73 18.19 3.17
N GLU A 9 -9.79 17.38 4.24
CA GLU A 9 -11.07 16.99 4.86
C GLU A 9 -11.67 18.09 5.75
N THR A 10 -10.84 19.00 6.25
CA THR A 10 -11.25 20.04 7.23
C THR A 10 -11.37 21.44 6.63
N SER A 11 -11.09 21.60 5.34
CA SER A 11 -11.10 22.90 4.66
C SER A 11 -12.37 23.13 3.83
N SER A 12 -12.55 24.36 3.35
CA SER A 12 -13.65 24.70 2.44
C SER A 12 -13.55 23.93 1.12
N VAL A 13 -14.65 23.85 0.38
CA VAL A 13 -14.77 23.04 -0.86
C VAL A 13 -13.59 23.22 -1.82
N TYR A 14 -13.23 24.48 -2.11
CA TYR A 14 -12.11 24.79 -3.00
C TYR A 14 -10.79 24.19 -2.49
N TRP A 15 -10.46 24.47 -1.22
CA TRP A 15 -9.23 23.98 -0.60
C TRP A 15 -9.24 22.45 -0.41
N SER A 16 -10.41 21.84 -0.23
CA SER A 16 -10.58 20.40 -0.18
C SER A 16 -10.08 19.75 -1.47
N ILE A 17 -10.48 20.27 -2.63
CA ILE A 17 -10.04 19.74 -3.92
C ILE A 17 -8.53 19.92 -4.10
N VAL A 18 -8.00 21.10 -3.78
CA VAL A 18 -6.56 21.41 -3.90
C VAL A 18 -5.73 20.47 -3.02
N TRP A 19 -6.05 20.38 -1.73
CA TRP A 19 -5.31 19.54 -0.80
C TRP A 19 -5.47 18.04 -1.06
N GLY A 20 -6.64 17.62 -1.55
CA GLY A 20 -6.86 16.27 -2.07
C GLY A 20 -5.95 15.94 -3.25
N GLY A 21 -5.80 16.87 -4.19
CA GLY A 21 -4.87 16.76 -5.32
C GLY A 21 -3.41 16.64 -4.86
N VAL A 22 -2.96 17.54 -3.98
CA VAL A 22 -1.60 17.50 -3.41
C VAL A 22 -1.35 16.20 -2.63
N SER A 23 -2.34 15.74 -1.86
CA SER A 23 -2.27 14.46 -1.16
C SER A 23 -2.08 13.29 -2.14
N THR A 24 -2.84 13.28 -3.23
CA THR A 24 -2.80 12.25 -4.28
C THR A 24 -1.45 12.26 -5.01
N LEU A 25 -0.87 13.44 -5.29
CA LEU A 25 0.49 13.52 -5.84
C LEU A 25 1.52 12.91 -4.89
N GLY A 26 1.39 13.16 -3.59
CA GLY A 26 2.25 12.51 -2.59
C GLY A 26 2.07 10.99 -2.55
N TYR A 27 0.86 10.49 -2.78
CA TYR A 27 0.60 9.05 -2.92
C TYR A 27 1.29 8.47 -4.16
N LEU A 28 1.14 9.11 -5.33
CA LEU A 28 1.79 8.69 -6.58
C LEU A 28 3.31 8.73 -6.48
N ALA A 29 3.88 9.67 -5.70
CA ALA A 29 5.32 9.71 -5.44
C ALA A 29 5.79 8.48 -4.65
N ILE A 30 5.02 8.00 -3.67
CA ILE A 30 5.31 6.75 -2.93
C ILE A 30 5.24 5.55 -3.88
N VAL A 31 4.18 5.49 -4.71
CA VAL A 31 4.07 4.44 -5.74
C VAL A 31 5.27 4.49 -6.68
N TYR A 32 5.67 5.66 -7.17
CA TYR A 32 6.85 5.80 -8.02
C TYR A 32 8.13 5.26 -7.33
N GLU A 33 8.34 5.59 -6.06
CA GLU A 33 9.50 5.12 -5.29
C GLU A 33 9.58 3.58 -5.20
N ILE A 34 8.42 2.91 -5.09
CA ILE A 34 8.35 1.45 -5.00
C ILE A 34 8.81 0.75 -6.29
N TRP A 35 8.52 1.31 -7.48
CA TRP A 35 8.85 0.66 -8.76
C TRP A 35 10.07 1.22 -9.47
N PHE A 36 10.35 2.51 -9.30
CA PHE A 36 11.41 3.22 -10.04
C PHE A 36 12.43 3.91 -9.12
N GLY A 37 12.17 3.93 -7.82
CA GLY A 37 13.04 4.56 -6.85
C GLY A 37 14.27 3.74 -6.46
N PRO A 38 15.17 4.32 -5.65
CA PRO A 38 16.17 3.59 -4.87
C PRO A 38 15.66 2.29 -4.25
N LEU A 39 14.45 2.28 -3.67
CA LEU A 39 13.90 1.11 -2.98
C LEU A 39 13.70 -0.08 -3.93
N ALA A 40 13.19 0.18 -5.14
CA ALA A 40 13.02 -0.83 -6.19
C ALA A 40 14.34 -1.50 -6.57
N ARG A 41 15.41 -0.69 -6.70
CA ARG A 41 16.75 -1.17 -7.06
C ARG A 41 17.36 -2.03 -5.96
N VAL A 42 17.19 -1.62 -4.70
CA VAL A 42 17.67 -2.40 -3.55
C VAL A 42 16.94 -3.74 -3.47
N ALA A 43 15.62 -3.76 -3.64
CA ALA A 43 14.85 -4.99 -3.65
C ALA A 43 15.28 -5.92 -4.80
N ALA A 44 15.46 -5.38 -6.01
CA ALA A 44 15.88 -6.16 -7.19
C ALA A 44 17.30 -6.73 -7.08
N ALA A 45 18.19 -6.10 -6.29
CA ALA A 45 19.54 -6.58 -6.04
C ALA A 45 19.62 -7.71 -5.00
N SER A 46 18.49 -8.09 -4.37
CA SER A 46 18.45 -9.20 -3.40
C SER A 46 18.75 -10.53 -4.08
N ALA A 47 19.65 -11.31 -3.47
CA ALA A 47 19.91 -12.70 -3.88
C ALA A 47 18.76 -13.66 -3.49
N ASP A 48 17.86 -13.22 -2.61
CA ASP A 48 16.68 -13.99 -2.20
C ASP A 48 15.47 -13.64 -3.09
N GLU A 49 15.12 -14.57 -3.97
CA GLU A 49 13.97 -14.45 -4.89
C GLU A 49 12.65 -14.26 -4.14
N GLU A 50 12.51 -14.81 -2.94
CA GLU A 50 11.30 -14.61 -2.13
C GLU A 50 11.20 -13.17 -1.64
N VAL A 51 12.31 -12.51 -1.31
CA VAL A 51 12.34 -11.09 -0.95
C VAL A 51 11.92 -10.21 -2.13
N VAL A 52 12.47 -10.47 -3.33
CA VAL A 52 12.09 -9.75 -4.56
C VAL A 52 10.59 -9.88 -4.81
N ARG A 53 10.07 -11.10 -4.73
CA ARG A 53 8.65 -11.38 -4.95
C ARG A 53 7.77 -10.74 -3.89
N SER A 54 8.16 -10.83 -2.62
CA SER A 54 7.44 -10.21 -1.51
C SER A 54 7.37 -8.70 -1.66
N PHE A 55 8.47 -8.05 -2.05
CA PHE A 55 8.50 -6.61 -2.31
C PHE A 55 7.49 -6.20 -3.38
N ALA A 56 7.43 -6.93 -4.50
CA ALA A 56 6.45 -6.67 -5.56
C ALA A 56 5.00 -6.80 -5.07
N TYR A 57 4.69 -7.86 -4.28
CA TYR A 57 3.35 -8.04 -3.70
C TYR A 57 2.97 -6.91 -2.73
N LEU A 58 3.89 -6.47 -1.89
CA LEU A 58 3.66 -5.34 -0.97
C LEU A 58 3.44 -4.04 -1.75
N GLY A 59 4.15 -3.86 -2.87
CA GLY A 59 3.92 -2.77 -3.79
C GLY A 59 2.47 -2.70 -4.26
N TYR A 60 1.87 -3.83 -4.65
CA TYR A 60 0.46 -3.88 -5.07
C TYR A 60 -0.53 -3.50 -3.96
N PHE A 61 -0.23 -3.76 -2.68
CA PHE A 61 -1.05 -3.23 -1.58
C PHE A 61 -1.00 -1.71 -1.51
N VAL A 62 0.18 -1.12 -1.72
CA VAL A 62 0.29 0.34 -1.77
C VAL A 62 -0.41 0.88 -3.02
N LEU A 63 -0.28 0.25 -4.19
CA LEU A 63 -0.90 0.74 -5.43
C LEU A 63 -2.42 0.55 -5.49
N ILE A 64 -2.93 -0.62 -5.10
CA ILE A 64 -4.35 -0.96 -5.27
C ILE A 64 -5.07 -0.79 -3.94
N GLY A 65 -4.50 -1.33 -2.86
CA GLY A 65 -5.10 -1.27 -1.54
C GLY A 65 -5.23 0.17 -1.02
N TRP A 66 -4.19 1.01 -1.16
CA TRP A 66 -4.26 2.37 -0.66
C TRP A 66 -5.09 3.29 -1.56
N ALA A 67 -5.32 2.95 -2.82
CA ALA A 67 -6.19 3.72 -3.72
C ALA A 67 -7.65 3.80 -3.21
N ILE A 68 -8.06 2.89 -2.30
CA ILE A 68 -9.38 2.95 -1.65
C ILE A 68 -9.58 4.27 -0.87
N TYR A 69 -8.52 4.81 -0.24
CA TYR A 69 -8.63 6.04 0.55
C TYR A 69 -8.91 7.30 -0.28
N PRO A 70 -8.18 7.61 -1.37
CA PRO A 70 -8.55 8.72 -2.25
C PRO A 70 -9.92 8.51 -2.90
N LEU A 71 -10.33 7.27 -3.21
CA LEU A 71 -11.71 7.02 -3.69
C LEU A 71 -12.76 7.39 -2.64
N GLY A 72 -12.55 7.02 -1.36
CA GLY A 72 -13.41 7.46 -0.26
C GLY A 72 -13.36 8.98 -0.03
N TYR A 73 -12.22 9.61 -0.27
CA TYR A 73 -12.10 11.07 -0.22
C TYR A 73 -12.93 11.78 -1.32
N MET A 74 -13.12 11.12 -2.47
CA MET A 74 -13.95 11.62 -3.59
C MET A 74 -15.45 11.48 -3.35
N THR A 75 -15.89 10.88 -2.24
CA THR A 75 -17.31 10.86 -1.82
C THR A 75 -17.71 12.09 -1.01
N LEU A 76 -16.75 12.97 -0.68
CA LEU A 76 -17.04 14.26 -0.04
C LEU A 76 -17.89 15.16 -0.96
N PRO A 77 -18.64 16.12 -0.39
CA PRO A 77 -19.45 17.04 -1.19
C PRO A 77 -18.65 17.74 -2.30
N PHE A 78 -19.31 17.97 -3.43
CA PHE A 78 -18.78 18.63 -4.63
C PHE A 78 -17.66 17.85 -5.34
N LYS A 79 -17.61 16.52 -5.19
CA LYS A 79 -16.63 15.63 -5.84
C LYS A 79 -17.29 14.53 -6.65
N VAL A 80 -16.47 13.85 -7.44
CA VAL A 80 -16.90 12.92 -8.50
C VAL A 80 -17.78 11.77 -7.99
N PHE A 81 -17.63 11.32 -6.75
CA PHE A 81 -18.44 10.24 -6.17
C PHE A 81 -19.47 10.70 -5.13
N GLU A 82 -19.73 12.00 -5.01
CA GLU A 82 -20.78 12.51 -4.12
C GLU A 82 -22.14 11.88 -4.44
N ALA A 83 -22.48 11.80 -5.73
CA ALA A 83 -23.77 11.26 -6.22
C ALA A 83 -23.97 9.77 -5.91
N GLN A 84 -22.93 9.04 -5.48
CA GLN A 84 -23.02 7.64 -5.10
C GLN A 84 -23.57 7.45 -3.68
N HIS A 85 -23.67 8.53 -2.88
CA HIS A 85 -24.12 8.50 -1.48
C HIS A 85 -23.43 7.42 -0.62
N LEU A 86 -22.20 7.05 -1.00
CA LEU A 86 -21.41 6.05 -0.29
C LEU A 86 -21.00 6.60 1.08
N ASN A 87 -21.22 5.80 2.11
CA ASN A 87 -20.75 6.15 3.44
C ASN A 87 -19.22 6.07 3.48
N ARG A 88 -18.54 7.22 3.57
CA ARG A 88 -17.07 7.31 3.64
C ARG A 88 -16.49 6.43 4.74
N ASN A 89 -17.12 6.38 5.92
CA ASN A 89 -16.62 5.55 7.02
C ASN A 89 -16.63 4.08 6.62
N LEU A 90 -17.63 3.61 5.88
CA LEU A 90 -17.66 2.24 5.36
C LEU A 90 -16.54 1.99 4.35
N VAL A 91 -16.29 2.94 3.43
CA VAL A 91 -15.19 2.85 2.45
C VAL A 91 -13.84 2.78 3.18
N TYR A 92 -13.62 3.63 4.18
CA TYR A 92 -12.38 3.64 4.97
C TYR A 92 -12.22 2.38 5.82
N HIS A 93 -13.30 1.88 6.44
CA HIS A 93 -13.25 0.61 7.16
C HIS A 93 -12.94 -0.57 6.25
N PHE A 94 -13.49 -0.60 5.03
CA PHE A 94 -13.14 -1.60 4.04
C PHE A 94 -11.67 -1.48 3.63
N GLY A 95 -11.20 -0.26 3.36
CA GLY A 95 -9.78 0.02 3.11
C GLY A 95 -8.87 -0.47 4.23
N ASP A 96 -9.28 -0.29 5.48
CA ASP A 96 -8.56 -0.78 6.66
C ASP A 96 -8.53 -2.31 6.76
N VAL A 97 -9.64 -2.99 6.48
CA VAL A 97 -9.66 -4.45 6.43
C VAL A 97 -8.67 -4.96 5.38
N VAL A 98 -8.65 -4.36 4.19
CA VAL A 98 -7.70 -4.73 3.12
C VAL A 98 -6.25 -4.42 3.54
N ASN A 99 -5.97 -3.20 3.99
CA ASN A 99 -4.60 -2.71 4.19
C ASN A 99 -4.00 -2.99 5.56
N LYS A 100 -4.79 -3.42 6.55
CA LYS A 100 -4.29 -3.82 7.87
C LYS A 100 -4.38 -5.33 8.05
N LEU A 101 -5.56 -5.91 7.87
CA LEU A 101 -5.73 -7.36 8.03
C LEU A 101 -5.18 -8.13 6.84
N GLY A 102 -5.58 -7.76 5.62
CA GLY A 102 -5.09 -8.41 4.40
C GLY A 102 -3.58 -8.27 4.22
N PHE A 103 -3.06 -7.05 4.38
CA PHE A 103 -1.63 -6.78 4.34
C PHE A 103 -0.84 -7.53 5.41
N GLY A 104 -1.33 -7.54 6.65
CA GLY A 104 -0.69 -8.26 7.76
C GLY A 104 -0.63 -9.78 7.50
N LEU A 105 -1.72 -10.35 6.99
CA LEU A 105 -1.75 -11.77 6.60
C LEU A 105 -0.78 -12.07 5.44
N ALA A 106 -0.71 -11.19 4.44
CA ALA A 106 0.24 -11.33 3.35
C ALA A 106 1.69 -11.33 3.87
N ILE A 107 2.08 -10.36 4.72
CA ILE A 107 3.43 -10.34 5.31
C ILE A 107 3.70 -11.61 6.12
N TYR A 108 2.75 -12.01 6.98
CA TYR A 108 2.91 -13.19 7.80
C TYR A 108 3.14 -14.46 6.97
N THR A 109 2.33 -14.67 5.93
CA THR A 109 2.46 -15.84 5.04
C THR A 109 3.78 -15.84 4.29
N MET A 110 4.24 -14.68 3.81
CA MET A 110 5.54 -14.53 3.15
C MET A 110 6.70 -14.80 4.11
N ALA A 111 6.68 -14.23 5.32
CA ALA A 111 7.69 -14.46 6.34
C ALA A 111 7.78 -15.94 6.74
N ARG A 112 6.64 -16.61 6.92
CA ARG A 112 6.59 -18.06 7.22
C ARG A 112 7.16 -18.90 6.08
N ARG A 113 6.93 -18.51 4.83
CA ARG A 113 7.48 -19.19 3.66
C ARG A 113 9.00 -19.02 3.59
N ALA A 114 9.51 -17.80 3.74
CA ALA A 114 10.94 -17.51 3.78
C ALA A 114 11.66 -18.33 4.88
N ALA A 115 11.10 -18.35 6.10
CA ALA A 115 11.68 -19.12 7.21
C ALA A 115 11.74 -20.64 6.94
N ARG A 116 10.73 -21.20 6.24
CA ARG A 116 10.73 -22.63 5.87
C ARG A 116 11.82 -22.96 4.85
N LEU A 117 11.97 -22.11 3.83
CA LEU A 117 12.97 -22.28 2.78
C LEU A 117 14.41 -22.20 3.35
N GLN A 118 14.67 -21.23 4.23
CA GLN A 118 15.95 -21.15 4.93
C GLN A 118 16.25 -22.40 5.77
N LYS A 119 15.25 -22.96 6.46
CA LYS A 119 15.42 -24.19 7.25
C LYS A 119 15.71 -25.41 6.35
N GLN A 120 15.07 -25.50 5.18
CA GLN A 120 15.35 -26.57 4.21
C GLN A 120 16.76 -26.46 3.64
N HIS A 121 17.18 -25.26 3.24
CA HIS A 121 18.52 -25.02 2.72
C HIS A 121 19.61 -25.39 3.75
N ARG A 122 19.44 -24.99 5.02
CA ARG A 122 20.36 -25.38 6.10
C ARG A 122 20.41 -26.89 6.33
N ARG A 123 19.28 -27.59 6.21
CA ARG A 123 19.23 -29.06 6.37
C ARG A 123 20.00 -29.78 5.26
N GLN A 124 19.86 -29.33 4.02
CA GLN A 124 20.57 -29.91 2.87
C GLN A 124 22.09 -29.75 3.01
N LEU A 125 22.56 -28.60 3.46
CA LEU A 125 23.98 -28.36 3.73
C LEU A 125 24.54 -29.23 4.86
N GLY A 126 23.75 -29.44 5.92
CA GLY A 126 24.15 -30.30 7.05
C GLY A 126 24.17 -31.80 6.75
N THR A 127 23.49 -32.25 5.70
CA THR A 127 23.54 -33.66 5.23
C THR A 127 24.64 -33.92 4.19
N ALA A 128 25.30 -32.86 3.69
CA ALA A 128 26.33 -32.94 2.65
C ALA A 128 27.78 -32.95 3.19
N LEU A 129 27.93 -32.88 4.52
CA LEU A 129 29.19 -33.00 5.26
C LEU A 129 29.18 -34.29 6.09
#